data_AF-A0A446BJA9-F1
#
_entry.id   AF-A0A446BJA9-F1
#
_cell.length_a   1.000
_cell.length_b   1.000
_cell.length_c   1.000
_cell.angle_alpha   90.00
_cell.angle_beta   90.00
_cell.angle_gamma   90.00
#
_symmetry.space_group_name_H-M   'P 1'
#
loop_
_entity.id
_entity.type
_entity.pdbx_description
1 polymer ?
#
loop_
_entity_poly.entity_id
_entity_poly.type
_entity_poly.pdbx_seq_one_letter_code
_entity_poly.pdbx_strand_id
1 'polypeptide(L)'
;MTSPGQGFHVTAVTLLTNTSRTDESRYGSTITPKAFTSAFASNAPPSEIRTHFTSQDDRILVFEHGLPQLAPFLGRAFRGADGLAQYLGIVSECLSFEDMRFGGDGDGDGDGDGDGGGYVVDAEARTVAVRGAARFTWRSTGQSWDEMFVYVLAFDGECKVERR
;
A
#
# COMPACT_ATOMS: atom_id res chain seq x y z
N MET A 1 6.42 31.43 12.72
CA MET A 1 5.50 30.87 13.73
C MET A 1 4.20 30.52 13.02
N THR A 2 4.02 29.26 12.64
CA THR A 2 2.80 28.74 12.00
C THR A 2 2.08 27.86 13.02
N SER A 3 0.76 28.03 13.15
CA SER A 3 -0.09 27.42 14.19
C SER A 3 0.01 25.89 14.26
N PRO A 4 -0.06 25.29 15.46
CA PRO A 4 -0.18 23.85 15.65
C PRO A 4 -1.65 23.46 15.49
N GLY A 5 -2.03 22.84 14.38
CA GLY A 5 -3.43 22.38 14.24
C GLY A 5 -3.94 21.99 12.87
N GLN A 6 -3.14 22.06 11.80
CA GLN A 6 -3.50 21.34 10.57
C GLN A 6 -2.88 19.95 10.64
N GLY A 7 -3.71 18.96 10.96
CA GLY A 7 -3.37 17.57 10.71
C GLY A 7 -3.01 17.43 9.23
N PHE A 8 -1.80 16.95 8.97
CA PHE A 8 -1.41 16.56 7.62
C PHE A 8 -2.19 15.28 7.31
N HIS A 9 -3.28 15.40 6.55
CA HIS A 9 -3.88 14.23 5.91
C HIS A 9 -2.91 13.76 4.83
N VAL A 10 -2.18 12.67 5.10
CA VAL A 10 -1.32 12.03 4.10
C VAL A 10 -2.14 10.94 3.44
N THR A 11 -3.08 11.36 2.61
CA THR A 11 -3.82 10.43 1.77
C THR A 11 -3.04 10.20 0.49
N ALA A 12 -2.46 9.01 0.30
CA ALA A 12 -2.59 8.23 -0.95
C ALA A 12 -1.58 7.07 -1.12
N VAL A 13 -2.10 5.91 -1.56
CA VAL A 13 -1.63 5.30 -2.81
C VAL A 13 -2.88 4.98 -3.66
N THR A 14 -3.03 5.58 -4.84
CA THR A 14 -4.12 5.23 -5.77
C THR A 14 -3.65 5.44 -7.20
N LEU A 15 -3.74 4.38 -8.01
CA LEU A 15 -3.94 4.48 -9.45
C LEU A 15 -5.38 4.06 -9.73
N LEU A 16 -6.24 5.05 -10.05
CA LEU A 16 -7.60 4.81 -10.50
C LEU A 16 -7.56 4.12 -11.86
N THR A 17 -8.10 2.90 -11.96
CA THR A 17 -8.74 2.47 -13.21
C THR A 17 -10.10 1.88 -12.89
N ASN A 18 -11.06 2.20 -13.76
CA ASN A 18 -12.44 1.75 -13.72
C ASN A 18 -12.50 0.21 -13.70
N THR A 19 -12.71 -0.39 -12.54
CA THR A 19 -12.91 -1.84 -12.41
C THR A 19 -14.40 -2.12 -12.41
N SER A 20 -14.93 -2.44 -13.58
CA SER A 20 -16.18 -3.20 -13.67
C SER A 20 -15.99 -4.53 -12.95
N ARG A 21 -16.98 -4.93 -12.15
CA ARG A 21 -17.03 -6.21 -11.44
C ARG A 21 -16.92 -7.34 -12.47
N THR A 22 -15.77 -8.01 -12.51
CA THR A 22 -15.55 -9.12 -13.45
C THR A 22 -15.67 -10.44 -12.69
N ASP A 23 -16.40 -11.37 -13.31
CA ASP A 23 -16.69 -12.72 -12.86
C ASP A 23 -15.39 -13.52 -12.62
N GLU A 24 -15.23 -14.06 -11.41
CA GLU A 24 -14.09 -14.84 -10.90
C GLU A 24 -13.82 -16.17 -11.66
N SER A 25 -14.59 -16.49 -12.71
CA SER A 25 -14.59 -17.83 -13.33
C SER A 25 -13.68 -18.05 -14.55
N ARG A 26 -12.85 -17.08 -15.00
CA ARG A 26 -12.09 -17.23 -16.28
C ARG A 26 -10.56 -17.13 -16.27
N TYR A 27 -9.88 -16.91 -15.15
CA TYR A 27 -8.42 -16.94 -15.11
C TYR A 27 -7.90 -17.70 -13.90
N GLY A 28 -7.24 -18.84 -14.14
CA GLY A 28 -6.72 -19.76 -13.11
C GLY A 28 -5.49 -19.27 -12.34
N SER A 29 -5.40 -17.98 -12.03
CA SER A 29 -4.41 -17.45 -11.08
C SER A 29 -5.09 -16.41 -10.19
N THR A 30 -5.41 -16.82 -8.97
CA THR A 30 -5.93 -15.93 -7.93
C THR A 30 -4.79 -15.01 -7.49
N ILE A 31 -4.70 -13.83 -8.12
CA ILE A 31 -3.80 -12.77 -7.68
C ILE A 31 -4.28 -12.30 -6.31
N THR A 32 -3.41 -12.41 -5.30
CA THR A 32 -3.74 -12.05 -3.93
C THR A 32 -2.64 -11.16 -3.35
N PRO A 33 -2.97 -9.96 -2.85
CA PRO A 33 -1.99 -9.08 -2.21
C PRO A 33 -1.67 -9.51 -0.77
N LYS A 34 -2.40 -10.51 -0.22
CA LYS A 34 -2.40 -10.85 1.21
C LYS A 34 -1.00 -11.07 1.77
N ALA A 35 -0.12 -11.76 1.04
CA ALA A 35 1.22 -12.04 1.52
C ALA A 35 2.05 -10.76 1.70
N PHE A 36 2.04 -9.87 0.69
CA PHE A 36 2.72 -8.58 0.76
C PHE A 36 2.12 -7.68 1.84
N THR A 37 0.79 -7.54 1.87
CA THR A 37 0.12 -6.67 2.84
C THR A 37 0.31 -7.15 4.28
N SER A 38 0.33 -8.46 4.50
CA SER A 38 0.62 -9.04 5.82
C SER A 38 2.06 -8.79 6.26
N ALA A 39 3.04 -8.96 5.36
CA ALA A 39 4.44 -8.67 5.66
C ALA A 39 4.65 -7.18 5.95
N PHE A 40 4.00 -6.29 5.20
CA PHE A 40 4.08 -4.86 5.45
C PHE A 40 3.41 -4.48 6.79
N ALA A 41 2.20 -4.99 7.05
CA ALA A 41 1.47 -4.73 8.30
C ALA A 41 2.19 -5.24 9.56
N SER A 42 2.93 -6.34 9.45
CA SER A 42 3.73 -6.89 10.56
C SER A 42 5.06 -6.15 10.77
N ASN A 43 5.33 -5.09 10.00
CA ASN A 43 6.59 -4.36 10.00
C ASN A 43 7.78 -5.29 9.71
N ALA A 44 7.61 -6.20 8.74
CA ALA A 44 8.65 -7.13 8.32
C ALA A 44 9.92 -6.39 7.84
N PRO A 45 11.11 -7.00 8.01
CA PRO A 45 12.35 -6.36 7.59
C PRO A 45 12.38 -6.09 6.08
N PRO A 46 13.10 -5.05 5.61
CA PRO A 46 13.15 -4.71 4.19
C PRO A 46 13.54 -5.86 3.25
N SER A 47 14.40 -6.77 3.72
CA SER A 47 14.80 -7.97 2.98
C SER A 47 13.63 -8.93 2.73
N GLU A 48 12.70 -9.05 3.68
CA GLU A 48 11.49 -9.88 3.54
C GLU A 48 10.49 -9.19 2.60
N ILE A 49 10.24 -7.89 2.78
CA ILE A 49 9.39 -7.09 1.89
C ILE A 49 9.84 -7.21 0.44
N ARG A 50 11.17 -7.15 0.19
CA ARG A 50 11.76 -7.31 -1.15
C ARG A 50 11.37 -8.62 -1.84
N THR A 51 11.15 -9.71 -1.08
CA THR A 51 10.79 -11.02 -1.66
C THR A 51 9.40 -11.03 -2.31
N HIS A 52 8.56 -10.05 -2.01
CA HIS A 52 7.24 -9.90 -2.62
C HIS A 52 7.26 -9.14 -3.95
N PHE A 53 8.37 -8.47 -4.29
CA PHE A 53 8.54 -7.78 -5.57
C PHE A 53 9.16 -8.69 -6.62
N THR A 54 8.90 -8.38 -7.89
CA THR A 54 9.46 -9.10 -9.04
C THR A 54 10.99 -9.15 -8.99
N SER A 55 11.59 -10.14 -9.64
CA SER A 55 13.04 -10.24 -9.80
C SER A 55 13.58 -9.32 -10.91
N GLN A 56 12.71 -8.84 -11.81
CA GLN A 56 13.06 -7.91 -12.89
C GLN A 56 13.19 -6.48 -12.35
N ASP A 57 14.43 -6.05 -12.13
CA ASP A 57 14.73 -4.81 -11.40
C ASP A 57 14.11 -3.54 -12.03
N ASP A 58 14.13 -3.45 -13.36
CA ASP A 58 13.55 -2.33 -14.11
C ASP A 58 12.02 -2.23 -14.03
N ARG A 59 11.37 -3.31 -13.55
CA ARG A 59 9.93 -3.37 -13.29
C ARG A 59 9.57 -3.08 -11.85
N ILE A 60 10.51 -2.73 -10.98
CA ILE A 60 10.20 -2.27 -9.62
C ILE A 60 9.99 -0.75 -9.62
N LEU A 61 8.83 -0.32 -9.16
CA LEU A 61 8.50 1.08 -8.91
C LEU A 61 7.70 1.20 -7.62
N VAL A 62 8.17 2.03 -6.72
CA VAL A 62 7.39 2.51 -5.57
C VAL A 62 7.12 4.00 -5.77
N PHE A 63 5.87 4.38 -5.58
CA PHE A 63 5.45 5.77 -5.69
C PHE A 63 4.33 6.04 -4.69
N GLU A 64 4.55 6.99 -3.80
CA GLU A 64 3.54 7.49 -2.87
C GLU A 64 3.08 8.87 -3.35
N HIS A 65 1.78 9.03 -3.57
CA HIS A 65 1.25 10.29 -4.05
C HIS A 65 1.13 11.28 -2.91
N GLY A 66 1.43 12.54 -3.18
CA GLY A 66 1.34 13.61 -2.20
C GLY A 66 2.23 14.77 -2.61
N LEU A 67 2.21 15.83 -1.81
CA LEU A 67 3.04 17.00 -2.06
C LEU A 67 4.47 16.74 -1.52
N PRO A 68 5.52 16.84 -2.35
CA PRO A 68 6.91 16.57 -1.93
C PRO A 68 7.40 17.43 -0.75
N GLN A 69 6.76 18.57 -0.52
CA GLN A 69 7.07 19.47 0.60
C GLN A 69 6.60 18.95 1.96
N LEU A 70 5.71 17.95 2.00
CA LEU A 70 5.17 17.40 3.24
C LEU A 70 6.01 16.27 3.81
N ALA A 71 6.62 15.44 2.96
CA ALA A 71 7.51 14.39 3.37
C ALA A 71 8.46 13.98 2.24
N PRO A 72 9.69 13.51 2.55
CA PRO A 72 10.73 13.23 1.56
C PRO A 72 10.44 12.04 0.62
N PHE A 73 9.41 11.25 0.94
CA PHE A 73 8.96 10.10 0.14
C PHE A 73 7.75 10.41 -0.76
N LEU A 74 7.06 11.54 -0.55
CA LEU A 74 5.86 11.89 -1.31
C LEU A 74 6.18 12.51 -2.68
N GLY A 75 5.38 12.15 -3.68
CA GLY A 75 5.50 12.65 -5.05
C GLY A 75 6.81 12.25 -5.72
N ARG A 76 7.50 11.23 -5.18
CA ARG A 76 8.83 10.78 -5.63
C ARG A 76 8.77 9.33 -6.08
N ALA A 77 9.36 9.06 -7.25
CA ALA A 77 9.53 7.71 -7.76
C ALA A 77 10.80 7.06 -7.22
N PHE A 78 10.67 5.83 -6.73
CA PHE A 78 11.76 4.97 -6.32
C PHE A 78 11.80 3.75 -7.22
N ARG A 79 12.91 3.52 -7.92
CA ARG A 79 13.02 2.51 -8.99
C ARG A 79 14.07 1.46 -8.65
N GLY A 80 13.82 0.23 -9.07
CA GLY A 80 14.72 -0.89 -8.80
C GLY A 80 14.76 -1.30 -7.33
N ALA A 81 15.54 -2.33 -7.03
CA ALA A 81 15.76 -2.84 -5.69
C ALA A 81 16.39 -1.78 -4.77
N ASP A 82 17.34 -1.00 -5.29
CA ASP A 82 17.98 0.09 -4.54
C ASP A 82 16.98 1.20 -4.20
N GLY A 83 16.09 1.55 -5.14
CA GLY A 83 15.03 2.50 -4.89
C GLY A 83 14.04 2.01 -3.84
N LEU A 84 13.62 0.75 -3.92
CA LEU A 84 12.75 0.13 -2.91
C LEU A 84 13.41 0.18 -1.53
N ALA A 85 14.69 -0.18 -1.42
CA ALA A 85 15.43 -0.13 -0.16
C ALA A 85 15.52 1.30 0.37
N GLN A 86 15.79 2.29 -0.51
CA GLN A 86 15.81 3.70 -0.14
C GLN A 86 14.45 4.18 0.38
N TYR A 87 13.35 3.81 -0.30
CA TYR A 87 12.00 4.15 0.13
C TYR A 87 11.69 3.60 1.52
N LEU A 88 11.91 2.30 1.74
CA LEU A 88 11.67 1.65 3.03
C LEU A 88 12.51 2.28 4.14
N GLY A 89 13.78 2.61 3.84
CA GLY A 89 14.66 3.35 4.74
C GLY A 89 14.06 4.71 5.14
N ILE A 90 13.76 5.56 4.15
CA ILE A 90 13.20 6.90 4.39
C ILE A 90 11.88 6.84 5.17
N VAL A 91 10.96 5.94 4.79
CA VAL A 91 9.68 5.79 5.49
C VAL A 91 9.92 5.35 6.93
N SER A 92 10.81 4.37 7.16
CA SER A 92 11.13 3.92 8.52
C SER A 92 11.81 4.99 9.39
N GLU A 93 12.57 5.91 8.79
CA GLU A 93 13.20 7.04 9.48
C GLU A 93 12.19 8.16 9.81
N CYS A 94 11.19 8.38 8.96
CA CYS A 94 10.19 9.44 9.15
C CYS A 94 9.02 8.98 10.02
N LEU A 95 8.58 7.73 9.85
CA LEU A 95 7.32 7.21 10.40
C LEU A 95 7.52 5.94 11.23
N SER A 96 6.71 5.80 12.26
CA SER A 96 6.28 4.49 12.78
C SER A 96 4.79 4.32 12.55
N PHE A 97 4.31 3.08 12.61
CA PHE A 97 2.89 2.79 12.57
C PHE A 97 2.53 1.70 13.57
N GLU A 98 1.27 1.68 13.99
CA GLU A 98 0.64 0.63 14.79
C GLU A 98 -0.76 0.32 14.23
N ASP A 99 -1.30 -0.84 14.62
CA ASP A 99 -2.64 -1.31 14.23
C ASP A 99 -2.90 -1.31 12.71
N MET A 100 -1.86 -1.59 11.92
CA MET A 100 -1.99 -1.67 10.48
C MET A 100 -2.82 -2.87 10.05
N ARG A 101 -3.87 -2.61 9.27
CA ARG A 101 -4.77 -3.64 8.74
C ARG A 101 -5.14 -3.36 7.29
N PHE A 102 -5.39 -4.43 6.55
CA PHE A 102 -5.83 -4.40 5.16
C PHE A 102 -7.08 -5.23 4.99
N GLY A 103 -7.97 -4.82 4.09
CA GLY A 103 -9.04 -5.71 3.63
C GLY A 103 -10.28 -5.81 4.51
N GLY A 104 -10.52 -4.86 5.43
CA GLY A 104 -11.69 -4.84 6.29
C GLY A 104 -12.15 -3.43 6.66
N ASP A 105 -13.44 -3.23 6.51
CA ASP A 105 -14.29 -2.20 7.11
C ASP A 105 -14.50 -2.60 8.57
N GLY A 106 -14.01 -1.79 9.50
CA GLY A 106 -14.02 -2.10 10.93
C GLY A 106 -15.41 -2.06 11.57
N ASP A 107 -16.47 -2.22 10.77
CA ASP A 107 -17.83 -1.85 11.12
C ASP A 107 -18.65 -3.05 11.63
N GLY A 108 -18.17 -4.28 11.41
CA GLY A 108 -18.49 -5.45 12.23
C GLY A 108 -19.98 -5.62 12.54
N ASP A 109 -20.84 -5.34 11.56
CA ASP A 109 -22.29 -5.38 11.68
C ASP A 109 -22.80 -6.81 11.93
N GLY A 110 -21.95 -7.82 11.66
CA GLY A 110 -22.15 -9.21 12.08
C GLY A 110 -23.32 -9.90 11.38
N ASP A 111 -23.93 -9.26 10.39
CA ASP A 111 -25.04 -9.73 9.57
C ASP A 111 -24.62 -10.82 8.57
N GLY A 112 -23.31 -11.00 8.33
CA GLY A 112 -22.81 -12.19 7.65
C GLY A 112 -23.07 -12.20 6.13
N ASP A 113 -23.45 -11.04 5.57
CA ASP A 113 -23.78 -10.87 4.15
C ASP A 113 -22.54 -10.85 3.24
N GLY A 114 -21.33 -10.90 3.82
CA GLY A 114 -20.12 -11.34 3.13
C GLY A 114 -19.64 -10.44 2.00
N ASP A 115 -19.90 -9.13 2.04
CA ASP A 115 -19.19 -8.15 1.20
C ASP A 115 -17.85 -7.81 1.87
N GLY A 116 -16.83 -8.65 1.65
CA GLY A 116 -15.47 -8.45 2.17
C GLY A 116 -14.78 -7.22 1.57
N GLY A 117 -15.22 -6.03 1.96
CA GLY A 117 -15.13 -4.74 1.26
C GLY A 117 -13.78 -4.01 1.34
N GLY A 118 -12.67 -4.71 1.10
CA GLY A 118 -11.35 -4.08 1.12
C GLY A 118 -10.44 -4.38 -0.06
N TYR A 119 -10.84 -5.23 -1.01
CA TYR A 119 -10.06 -5.58 -2.20
C TYR A 119 -10.88 -5.40 -3.47
N VAL A 120 -10.28 -4.80 -4.50
CA VAL A 120 -10.85 -4.68 -5.84
C VAL A 120 -9.83 -5.23 -6.82
N VAL A 121 -10.20 -6.30 -7.53
CA VAL A 121 -9.31 -7.05 -8.42
C VAL A 121 -9.67 -6.77 -9.89
N ASP A 122 -8.65 -6.38 -10.66
CA ASP A 122 -8.67 -6.36 -12.11
C ASP A 122 -7.81 -7.52 -12.61
N ALA A 123 -8.46 -8.64 -12.93
CA ALA A 123 -7.76 -9.86 -13.38
C ALA A 123 -7.11 -9.69 -14.76
N GLU A 124 -7.67 -8.86 -15.64
CA GLU A 124 -7.13 -8.60 -16.97
C GLU A 124 -5.85 -7.77 -16.89
N ALA A 125 -5.87 -6.70 -16.08
CA ALA A 125 -4.71 -5.86 -15.83
C ALA A 125 -3.79 -6.37 -14.71
N ARG A 126 -4.10 -7.53 -14.10
CA ARG A 126 -3.39 -8.13 -12.96
C ARG A 126 -3.10 -7.13 -11.84
N THR A 127 -4.09 -6.30 -11.55
CA THR A 127 -3.96 -5.21 -10.58
C THR A 127 -4.94 -5.43 -9.43
N VAL A 128 -4.52 -5.16 -8.21
CA VAL A 128 -5.37 -5.18 -7.03
C VAL A 128 -5.29 -3.83 -6.34
N ALA A 129 -6.44 -3.19 -6.15
CA ALA A 129 -6.56 -2.09 -5.20
C ALA A 129 -6.97 -2.65 -3.84
N VAL A 130 -6.25 -2.31 -2.78
CA VAL A 130 -6.55 -2.74 -1.41
C VAL A 130 -6.62 -1.55 -0.47
N ARG A 131 -7.70 -1.47 0.32
CA ARG A 131 -7.84 -0.47 1.38
C ARG A 131 -7.05 -0.91 2.62
N GLY A 132 -6.29 0.02 3.19
CA GLY A 132 -5.56 -0.13 4.43
C GLY A 132 -5.95 0.94 5.46
N ALA A 133 -5.75 0.62 6.73
CA ALA A 133 -5.86 1.53 7.86
C ALA A 133 -4.63 1.37 8.75
N ALA A 134 -4.09 2.45 9.30
CA ALA A 134 -3.09 2.38 10.36
C ALA A 134 -3.07 3.68 11.16
N ARG A 135 -2.54 3.61 12.37
CA ARG A 135 -2.16 4.78 13.14
C ARG A 135 -0.69 5.09 12.89
N PHE A 136 -0.41 6.19 12.19
CA PHE A 136 0.95 6.64 11.93
C PHE A 136 1.42 7.60 13.01
N THR A 137 2.73 7.60 13.26
CA THR A 137 3.40 8.58 14.12
C THR A 137 4.63 9.11 13.41
N TRP A 138 4.71 10.42 13.26
CA TRP A 138 5.88 11.10 12.74
C TRP A 138 6.97 11.12 13.82
N ARG A 139 8.10 10.45 13.55
CA ARG A 139 9.12 10.18 14.58
C ARG A 139 9.76 11.43 15.15
N SER A 140 10.05 12.43 14.32
CA SER A 140 10.78 13.62 14.78
C SER A 140 9.92 14.57 15.62
N THR A 141 8.59 14.48 15.52
CA THR A 141 7.65 15.37 16.21
C THR A 141 6.82 14.63 17.26
N GLY A 142 6.74 13.30 17.19
CA GLY A 142 5.86 12.47 18.01
C GLY A 142 4.38 12.64 17.70
N GLN A 143 4.02 13.37 16.63
CA GLN A 143 2.63 13.58 16.25
C GLN A 143 2.07 12.35 15.57
N SER A 144 0.88 11.92 15.98
CA SER A 144 0.21 10.74 15.46
C SER A 144 -1.15 11.06 14.85
N TRP A 145 -1.55 10.27 13.87
CA TRP A 145 -2.87 10.36 13.22
C TRP A 145 -3.31 8.98 12.73
N ASP A 146 -4.62 8.79 12.66
CA ASP A 146 -5.21 7.61 12.04
C ASP A 146 -5.41 7.92 10.55
N GLU A 147 -4.85 7.08 9.69
CA GLU A 147 -4.92 7.25 8.23
C GLU A 147 -5.62 6.06 7.59
N MET A 148 -6.50 6.37 6.64
CA MET A 148 -7.02 5.41 5.68
C MET A 148 -6.29 5.61 4.36
N PHE A 149 -5.68 4.56 3.86
CA PHE A 149 -4.96 4.58 2.60
C PHE A 149 -5.47 3.46 1.69
N VAL A 150 -5.11 3.55 0.42
CA VAL A 150 -5.30 2.46 -0.54
C VAL A 150 -3.91 2.10 -1.02
N TYR A 151 -3.64 0.85 -1.38
CA TYR A 151 -2.52 0.46 -2.25
C TYR A 151 -3.08 0.01 -3.58
N VAL A 152 -2.39 0.32 -4.67
CA VAL A 152 -2.67 -0.25 -5.99
C VAL A 152 -1.45 -1.01 -6.45
N LEU A 153 -1.61 -2.32 -6.53
CA LEU A 153 -0.52 -3.28 -6.72
C LEU A 153 -0.74 -3.99 -8.06
N ALA A 154 0.21 -3.87 -8.98
CA ALA A 154 0.24 -4.70 -10.17
C ALA A 154 1.12 -5.93 -9.92
N PHE A 155 0.80 -7.04 -10.57
CA PHE A 155 1.44 -8.33 -10.35
C PHE A 155 1.94 -8.96 -11.65
N ASP A 156 3.16 -9.51 -11.59
CA ASP A 156 3.72 -10.30 -12.67
C ASP A 156 3.08 -11.71 -12.77
N GLY A 157 3.59 -12.55 -13.68
CA GLY A 157 3.08 -13.92 -13.86
C GLY A 157 3.34 -14.85 -12.67
N GLU A 158 4.18 -14.46 -11.71
CA GLU A 158 4.53 -15.22 -10.50
C GLU A 158 3.85 -14.65 -9.25
N CYS A 159 2.86 -13.76 -9.42
CA CYS A 159 2.20 -13.05 -8.34
C CYS A 159 3.17 -12.20 -7.49
N LYS A 160 4.22 -11.64 -8.10
CA LYS A 160 5.11 -10.66 -7.46
C LYS A 160 4.72 -9.24 -7.87
N VAL A 161 4.86 -8.31 -6.93
CA VAL A 161 4.56 -6.89 -7.15
C VAL A 161 5.51 -6.31 -8.21
N GLU A 162 4.93 -5.60 -9.16
CA GLU A 162 5.64 -4.90 -10.22
C GLU A 162 5.00 -3.55 -10.53
N ARG A 163 5.70 -2.76 -11.35
CA ARG A 163 5.18 -1.52 -11.90
C ARG A 163 4.10 -1.84 -12.93
N ARG A 164 3.01 -1.07 -12.88
CA ARG A 164 2.02 -1.00 -13.97
C ARG A 164 2.55 -0.16 -15.14
#